data_AF-A0A946XV34-F1
#
_entry.id   AF-A0A946XV34-F1
#
_cell.length_a   1.000
_cell.length_b   1.000
_cell.length_c   1.000
_cell.angle_alpha   90.00
_cell.angle_beta   90.00
_cell.angle_gamma   90.00
#
_symmetry.space_group_name_H-M   'P 1'
#
loop_
_entity.id
_entity.type
_entity.pdbx_description
1 polymer ?
#
loop_
_entity_poly.entity_id
_entity_poly.type
_entity_poly.pdbx_seq_one_letter_code
_entity_poly.pdbx_strand_id
1 'polypeptide(L)'
;MQHKINSLRTRMKDNSVDLIALGPGTHMNWLLGFNPYPDERPCMLLIGKEKETFLMPSVNEEGIKEKTNINMNSWSDADGPDQALQEALSFTGSSNAKHIVIDEAMRSHFALTLIEALPNPTYEFTSSTIGALRMRKDDDEFINLKENALIDDRAMQAGFAAIKEGVTELEIGEAINKHFISEGAKPQFCIVGSGPNGAFPHHHTGNRKVENGDVVLIDIGGRKGTFPSDM
;
A
#
# COMPACT_ATOMS: atom_id res chain seq x y z
N MET A 1 -7.71 12.36 -8.21
CA MET A 1 -6.43 12.11 -8.92
C MET A 1 -5.65 13.40 -9.18
N GLN A 2 -6.10 14.30 -10.08
CA GLN A 2 -5.32 15.49 -10.48
C GLN A 2 -4.93 16.41 -9.30
N HIS A 3 -5.83 16.62 -8.34
CA HIS A 3 -5.54 17.42 -7.14
C HIS A 3 -4.38 16.85 -6.30
N LYS A 4 -4.29 15.52 -6.14
CA LYS A 4 -3.22 14.86 -5.37
C LYS A 4 -1.88 14.95 -6.10
N ILE A 5 -1.86 14.78 -7.43
CA ILE A 5 -0.64 14.97 -8.25
C ILE A 5 -0.13 16.41 -8.18
N ASN A 6 -1.02 17.40 -8.26
CA ASN A 6 -0.63 18.81 -8.15
C ASN A 6 -0.09 19.16 -6.75
N SER A 7 -0.71 18.62 -5.70
CA SER A 7 -0.21 18.75 -4.33
C SER A 7 1.17 18.10 -4.16
N LEU A 8 1.37 16.94 -4.79
CA LEU A 8 2.65 16.24 -4.79
C LEU A 8 3.72 17.05 -5.51
N ARG A 9 3.42 17.63 -6.68
CA ARG A 9 4.34 18.54 -7.41
C ARG A 9 4.71 19.78 -6.60
N THR A 10 3.75 20.32 -5.84
CA THR A 10 4.04 21.43 -4.92
C THR A 10 5.07 21.00 -3.87
N ARG A 11 4.90 19.81 -3.27
CA ARG A 11 5.89 19.24 -2.34
C ARG A 11 7.22 18.90 -2.99
N MET A 12 7.23 18.43 -4.23
CA MET A 12 8.47 18.23 -4.98
C MET A 12 9.23 19.55 -5.13
N LYS A 13 8.54 20.63 -5.48
CA LYS A 13 9.13 21.97 -5.59
C LYS A 13 9.69 22.47 -4.26
N ASP A 14 8.91 22.35 -3.17
CA ASP A 14 9.34 22.80 -1.84
C ASP A 14 10.60 22.06 -1.35
N ASN A 15 10.74 20.77 -1.68
CA ASN A 15 11.85 19.93 -1.25
C ASN A 15 12.96 19.76 -2.32
N SER A 16 12.91 20.52 -3.41
CA SER A 16 13.88 20.43 -4.52
C SER A 16 14.05 18.99 -5.07
N VAL A 17 12.94 18.28 -5.23
CA VAL A 17 12.88 16.92 -5.80
C VAL A 17 12.65 17.02 -7.31
N ASP A 18 13.46 16.31 -8.09
CA ASP A 18 13.39 16.31 -9.55
C ASP A 18 12.48 15.21 -10.11
N LEU A 19 12.43 14.06 -9.42
CA LEU A 19 11.69 12.87 -9.85
C LEU A 19 11.21 12.09 -8.62
N ILE A 20 9.97 11.62 -8.67
CA ILE A 20 9.46 10.59 -7.76
C ILE A 20 9.21 9.32 -8.56
N ALA A 21 9.66 8.18 -8.03
CA ALA A 21 9.36 6.85 -8.57
C ALA A 21 8.57 6.02 -7.56
N LEU A 22 7.33 5.66 -7.91
CA LEU A 22 6.45 4.86 -7.08
C LEU A 22 6.28 3.45 -7.64
N GLY A 23 6.48 2.44 -6.81
CA GLY A 23 6.17 1.05 -7.16
C GLY A 23 4.67 0.77 -7.02
N PRO A 24 4.14 -0.30 -7.62
CA PRO A 24 2.78 -0.73 -7.36
C PRO A 24 2.60 -1.05 -5.86
N GLY A 25 1.79 -0.25 -5.17
CA GLY A 25 1.68 -0.32 -3.72
C GLY A 25 0.81 0.79 -3.15
N THR A 26 0.92 1.00 -1.83
CA THR A 26 0.00 1.88 -1.08
C THR A 26 0.11 3.34 -1.50
N HIS A 27 1.31 3.83 -1.83
CA HIS A 27 1.52 5.20 -2.31
C HIS A 27 0.85 5.42 -3.67
N MET A 28 1.07 4.52 -4.62
CA MET A 28 0.44 4.59 -5.95
C MET A 28 -1.08 4.47 -5.86
N ASN A 29 -1.59 3.53 -5.07
CA ASN A 29 -3.04 3.38 -4.86
C ASN A 29 -3.66 4.60 -4.20
N TRP A 30 -2.98 5.24 -3.25
CA TRP A 30 -3.46 6.48 -2.63
C TRP A 30 -3.53 7.65 -3.63
N LEU A 31 -2.55 7.72 -4.52
CA LEU A 31 -2.42 8.80 -5.52
C LEU A 31 -3.41 8.64 -6.67
N LEU A 32 -3.51 7.43 -7.22
CA LEU A 32 -4.27 7.12 -8.44
C LEU A 32 -5.62 6.46 -8.19
N GLY A 33 -5.85 5.89 -7.00
CA GLY A 33 -7.01 5.06 -6.69
C GLY A 33 -6.87 3.60 -7.15
N PHE A 34 -5.74 3.24 -7.74
CA PHE A 34 -5.38 1.87 -8.12
C PHE A 34 -3.86 1.71 -8.20
N ASN A 35 -3.40 0.46 -8.28
CA ASN A 35 -2.04 0.14 -8.72
C ASN A 35 -2.06 -1.12 -9.59
N PRO A 36 -1.11 -1.29 -10.53
CA PRO A 36 -0.90 -2.57 -11.21
C PRO A 36 -0.61 -3.71 -10.23
N TYR A 37 -0.79 -4.95 -10.68
CA TYR A 37 -0.41 -6.10 -9.87
C TYR A 37 1.12 -6.12 -9.68
N PRO A 38 1.64 -6.21 -8.45
CA PRO A 38 3.08 -6.27 -8.23
C PRO A 38 3.61 -7.69 -8.51
N ASP A 39 4.48 -7.83 -9.50
CA ASP A 39 5.19 -9.07 -9.83
C ASP A 39 6.72 -8.84 -9.95
N GLU A 40 7.45 -9.75 -10.58
CA GLU A 40 8.88 -9.66 -10.85
C GLU A 40 9.29 -8.68 -11.94
N ARG A 41 8.33 -8.16 -12.73
CA ARG A 41 8.59 -7.28 -13.86
C ARG A 41 8.69 -5.82 -13.38
N PRO A 42 9.76 -5.08 -13.72
CA PRO A 42 9.86 -3.66 -13.44
C PRO A 42 8.62 -2.87 -13.90
N CYS A 43 7.88 -2.37 -12.92
CA CYS A 43 6.77 -1.46 -13.09
C CYS A 43 6.89 -0.33 -12.08
N MET A 44 6.80 0.91 -12.54
CA MET A 44 6.84 2.09 -11.68
C MET A 44 6.14 3.28 -12.32
N LEU A 45 5.50 4.12 -11.50
CA LEU A 45 5.03 5.44 -11.90
C LEU A 45 6.14 6.46 -11.65
N LEU A 46 6.63 7.06 -12.73
CA LEU A 46 7.59 8.15 -12.72
C LEU A 46 6.85 9.48 -12.79
N ILE A 47 7.10 10.36 -11.82
CA ILE A 47 6.48 11.67 -11.70
C ILE A 47 7.58 12.72 -11.72
N GLY A 48 7.72 13.38 -12.87
CA GLY A 48 8.55 14.57 -13.01
C GLY A 48 7.80 15.84 -12.61
N LYS A 49 8.50 16.97 -12.72
CA LYS A 49 7.98 18.30 -12.32
C LYS A 49 6.69 18.69 -13.04
N GLU A 50 6.52 18.27 -14.30
CA GLU A 50 5.38 18.65 -15.14
C GLU A 50 4.61 17.47 -15.75
N LYS A 51 5.27 16.31 -15.89
CA LYS A 51 4.70 15.13 -16.55
C LYS A 51 4.90 13.88 -15.71
N GLU A 52 4.03 12.91 -15.92
CA GLU A 52 4.06 11.60 -15.29
C GLU A 52 3.87 10.50 -16.34
N THR A 53 4.49 9.34 -16.11
CA THR A 53 4.37 8.19 -16.99
C THR A 53 4.64 6.91 -16.22
N PHE A 54 4.08 5.79 -16.67
CA PHE A 54 4.51 4.49 -16.21
C PHE A 54 5.68 3.96 -17.04
N LEU A 55 6.61 3.30 -16.36
CA LEU A 55 7.32 2.16 -16.94
C LEU A 55 6.41 0.93 -16.77
N MET A 56 6.03 0.28 -17.87
CA MET A 56 4.97 -0.73 -17.88
C MET A 56 5.39 -2.00 -18.63
N PRO A 57 5.24 -3.20 -18.03
CA PRO A 57 5.32 -4.42 -18.81
C PRO A 57 4.16 -4.47 -19.82
N SER A 58 4.44 -4.72 -21.09
CA SER A 58 3.45 -4.67 -22.17
C SER A 58 2.25 -5.60 -21.94
N VAL A 59 2.48 -6.74 -21.29
CA VAL A 59 1.44 -7.70 -20.89
C VAL A 59 0.40 -7.14 -19.91
N ASN A 60 0.70 -6.05 -19.21
CA ASN A 60 -0.22 -5.39 -18.27
C ASN A 60 -0.84 -4.11 -18.83
N GLU A 61 -0.33 -3.58 -19.95
CA GLU A 61 -0.67 -2.25 -20.44
C GLU A 61 -2.17 -2.06 -20.70
N GLU A 62 -2.81 -3.01 -21.38
CA GLU A 62 -4.21 -2.92 -21.77
C GLU A 62 -5.13 -2.74 -20.54
N GLY A 63 -4.95 -3.58 -19.51
CA GLY A 63 -5.74 -3.52 -18.29
C GLY A 63 -5.49 -2.28 -17.43
N ILE A 64 -4.38 -1.55 -17.66
CA ILE A 64 -4.10 -0.29 -16.97
C ILE A 64 -4.63 0.91 -17.76
N LYS A 65 -4.59 0.89 -19.09
CA LYS A 65 -5.15 1.96 -19.93
C LYS A 65 -6.65 2.16 -19.73
N GLU A 66 -7.38 1.11 -19.36
CA GLU A 66 -8.80 1.23 -18.99
C GLU A 66 -9.05 2.07 -17.73
N LYS A 67 -8.02 2.25 -16.88
CA LYS A 67 -8.12 2.92 -15.57
C LYS A 67 -7.55 4.33 -15.57
N THR A 68 -6.70 4.69 -16.54
CA THR A 68 -6.00 5.97 -16.56
C THR A 68 -5.58 6.41 -17.97
N ASN A 69 -5.43 7.73 -18.13
CA ASN A 69 -4.88 8.35 -19.33
C ASN A 69 -3.38 8.70 -19.20
N ILE A 70 -2.72 8.27 -18.12
CA ILE A 70 -1.27 8.49 -17.93
C ILE A 70 -0.50 7.77 -19.05
N ASN A 71 0.55 8.42 -19.57
CA ASN A 71 1.39 7.83 -20.62
C ASN A 71 2.04 6.52 -20.14
N MET A 72 2.14 5.54 -21.03
CA MET A 72 2.80 4.26 -20.78
C MET A 72 4.06 4.17 -21.66
N ASN A 73 5.23 4.03 -21.04
CA ASN A 73 6.44 3.58 -21.71
C ASN A 73 6.55 2.08 -21.46
N SER A 74 6.09 1.31 -22.44
CA SER A 74 5.96 -0.14 -22.30
C SER A 74 7.19 -0.89 -22.79
N TRP A 75 7.45 -2.06 -22.19
CA TRP A 75 8.56 -2.94 -22.59
C TRP A 75 8.12 -4.41 -22.62
N SER A 76 8.82 -5.24 -23.41
CA SER A 76 8.56 -6.68 -23.52
C SER A 76 9.61 -7.51 -22.78
N ASP A 77 9.26 -8.71 -22.33
CA ASP A 77 10.21 -9.62 -21.65
C ASP A 77 11.48 -9.90 -22.50
N ALA A 78 11.39 -9.81 -23.83
CA ALA A 78 12.52 -10.02 -24.74
C ALA A 78 13.50 -8.83 -24.78
N ASP A 79 12.98 -7.60 -24.66
CA ASP A 79 13.77 -6.38 -24.78
C ASP A 79 14.29 -5.89 -23.42
N GLY A 80 13.60 -6.25 -22.34
CA GLY A 80 13.87 -5.71 -21.00
C GLY A 80 13.45 -4.25 -20.85
N PRO A 81 13.57 -3.68 -19.63
CA PRO A 81 13.01 -2.38 -19.29
C PRO A 81 13.90 -1.19 -19.68
N ASP A 82 15.18 -1.40 -19.98
CA ASP A 82 16.21 -0.35 -19.97
C ASP A 82 15.90 0.78 -20.97
N GLN A 83 15.56 0.42 -22.21
CA GLN A 83 15.21 1.42 -23.23
C GLN A 83 13.93 2.18 -22.85
N ALA A 84 12.88 1.47 -22.44
CA ALA A 84 11.61 2.09 -22.05
C ALA A 84 11.78 3.00 -20.82
N LEU A 85 12.69 2.65 -19.90
CA LEU A 85 13.03 3.50 -18.76
C LEU A 85 13.72 4.79 -19.20
N GLN A 86 14.67 4.72 -20.13
CA GLN A 86 15.32 5.92 -20.69
C GLN A 86 14.32 6.83 -21.40
N GLU A 87 13.40 6.25 -22.17
CA GLU A 87 12.30 6.97 -22.82
C GLU A 87 11.35 7.61 -21.79
N ALA A 88 11.03 6.89 -20.71
CA ALA A 88 10.20 7.40 -19.61
C ALA A 88 10.87 8.57 -18.86
N LEU A 89 12.16 8.48 -18.59
CA LEU A 89 12.95 9.56 -17.98
C LEU A 89 13.04 10.78 -18.90
N SER A 90 13.19 10.57 -20.20
CA SER A 90 13.17 11.65 -21.20
C SER A 90 11.79 12.32 -21.26
N PHE A 91 10.72 11.54 -21.31
CA PHE A 91 9.35 12.04 -21.36
C PHE A 91 8.98 12.90 -20.14
N THR A 92 9.42 12.50 -18.95
CA THR A 92 9.19 13.23 -17.70
C THR A 92 10.15 14.40 -17.49
N GLY A 93 11.15 14.57 -18.37
CA GLY A 93 12.16 15.63 -18.29
C GLY A 93 13.18 15.39 -17.17
N SER A 94 13.36 14.15 -16.73
CA SER A 94 14.15 13.76 -15.57
C SER A 94 15.38 12.92 -15.89
N SER A 95 15.82 12.83 -17.16
CA SER A 95 17.05 12.10 -17.55
C SER A 95 18.31 12.57 -16.82
N ASN A 96 18.32 13.79 -16.29
CA ASN A 96 19.42 14.36 -15.50
C ASN A 96 19.01 14.68 -14.06
N ALA A 97 17.97 14.02 -13.54
CA ALA A 97 17.50 14.23 -12.17
C ALA A 97 18.66 14.06 -11.18
N LYS A 98 18.82 15.04 -10.28
CA LYS A 98 19.89 15.07 -9.28
C LYS A 98 19.39 14.63 -7.93
N HIS A 99 18.16 14.98 -7.59
CA HIS A 99 17.52 14.55 -6.34
C HIS A 99 16.23 13.79 -6.64
N ILE A 100 16.19 12.51 -6.27
CA ILE A 100 15.04 11.64 -6.53
C ILE A 100 14.43 11.12 -5.24
N VAL A 101 13.13 10.84 -5.29
CA VAL A 101 12.42 10.12 -4.24
C VAL A 101 12.04 8.75 -4.76
N ILE A 102 12.32 7.71 -3.97
CA ILE A 102 11.98 6.33 -4.27
C ILE A 102 10.98 5.84 -3.23
N ASP A 103 9.99 5.06 -3.66
CA ASP A 103 9.08 4.34 -2.77
C ASP A 103 9.84 3.31 -1.93
N GLU A 104 9.79 3.45 -0.60
CA GLU A 104 10.46 2.57 0.36
C GLU A 104 9.99 1.10 0.31
N ALA A 105 8.82 0.83 -0.27
CA ALA A 105 8.28 -0.52 -0.47
C ALA A 105 8.56 -1.07 -1.87
N MET A 106 9.19 -0.31 -2.77
CA MET A 106 9.59 -0.78 -4.09
C MET A 106 10.66 -1.88 -3.95
N ARG A 107 10.57 -2.92 -4.80
CA ARG A 107 11.62 -3.95 -4.85
C ARG A 107 12.98 -3.31 -5.12
N SER A 108 13.99 -3.66 -4.32
CA SER A 108 15.31 -3.02 -4.37
C SER A 108 15.94 -3.06 -5.76
N HIS A 109 15.77 -4.15 -6.51
CA HIS A 109 16.33 -4.23 -7.87
C HIS A 109 15.72 -3.20 -8.84
N PHE A 110 14.45 -2.81 -8.69
CA PHE A 110 13.81 -1.79 -9.53
C PHE A 110 14.33 -0.39 -9.17
N ALA A 111 14.51 -0.15 -7.87
CA ALA A 111 15.12 1.08 -7.38
C ALA A 111 16.56 1.23 -7.89
N LEU A 112 17.35 0.15 -7.87
CA LEU A 112 18.71 0.14 -8.39
C LEU A 112 18.75 0.38 -9.91
N THR A 113 17.88 -0.27 -10.69
CA THR A 113 17.76 -0.03 -12.14
C THR A 113 17.50 1.46 -12.43
N LEU A 114 16.64 2.12 -11.65
CA LEU A 114 16.39 3.56 -11.79
C LEU A 114 17.62 4.41 -11.41
N ILE A 115 18.29 4.09 -10.31
CA ILE A 115 19.46 4.83 -9.84
C ILE A 115 20.60 4.74 -10.86
N GLU A 116 20.85 3.55 -11.40
CA GLU A 116 21.90 3.29 -12.41
C GLU A 116 21.59 3.95 -13.75
N ALA A 117 20.30 4.17 -14.07
CA ALA A 117 19.87 4.89 -15.26
C ALA A 117 20.11 6.41 -15.19
N LEU A 118 20.50 6.95 -14.03
CA LEU A 118 20.65 8.39 -13.78
C LEU A 118 22.12 8.78 -13.47
N PRO A 119 22.54 10.01 -13.78
CA PRO A 119 23.91 10.46 -13.59
C PRO A 119 24.21 10.83 -12.12
N ASN A 120 24.49 9.82 -11.30
CA ASN A 120 24.82 9.90 -9.86
C ASN A 120 23.79 10.72 -9.05
N PRO A 121 22.52 10.28 -8.98
CA PRO A 121 21.52 10.98 -8.19
C PRO A 121 21.77 10.81 -6.69
N THR A 122 21.40 11.80 -5.89
CA THR A 122 21.06 11.60 -4.48
C THR A 122 19.62 11.12 -4.38
N TYR A 123 19.32 10.27 -3.40
CA TYR A 123 17.96 9.75 -3.20
C TYR A 123 17.52 9.84 -1.75
N GLU A 124 16.21 9.96 -1.56
CA GLU A 124 15.51 9.79 -0.29
C GLU A 124 14.23 8.97 -0.47
N PHE A 125 13.59 8.60 0.64
CA PHE A 125 12.28 7.94 0.62
C PHE A 125 11.13 8.95 0.68
N THR A 126 9.90 8.45 0.67
CA THR A 126 8.71 9.28 0.44
C THR A 126 8.30 10.21 1.59
N SER A 127 9.01 10.19 2.72
CA SER A 127 8.63 10.89 3.96
C SER A 127 8.42 12.39 3.78
N SER A 128 9.24 13.07 2.96
CA SER A 128 9.18 14.50 2.66
C SER A 128 8.11 14.88 1.61
N THR A 129 7.59 13.89 0.87
CA THR A 129 6.72 14.09 -0.31
C THR A 129 5.36 13.42 -0.16
N ILE A 130 5.12 12.28 -0.82
CA ILE A 130 3.83 11.60 -0.78
C ILE A 130 3.51 11.06 0.62
N GLY A 131 4.51 10.63 1.38
CA GLY A 131 4.37 10.28 2.79
C GLY A 131 3.85 11.46 3.62
N ALA A 132 4.40 12.67 3.42
CA ALA A 132 3.95 13.87 4.11
C ALA A 132 2.49 14.22 3.79
N LEU A 133 2.06 14.04 2.54
CA LEU A 133 0.66 14.24 2.16
C LEU A 133 -0.25 13.18 2.82
N ARG A 134 0.13 11.90 2.77
CA ARG A 134 -0.64 10.80 3.38
C ARG A 134 -0.75 10.88 4.91
N MET A 135 0.14 11.62 5.58
CA MET A 135 0.04 11.85 7.02
C MET A 135 -1.19 12.69 7.39
N ARG A 136 -1.61 13.63 6.53
CA ARG A 136 -2.77 14.51 6.74
C ARG A 136 -3.94 14.03 5.88
N LYS A 137 -4.94 13.45 6.54
CA LYS A 137 -6.13 12.94 5.86
C LYS A 137 -7.04 14.09 5.47
N ASP A 138 -7.63 14.00 4.28
CA ASP A 138 -8.77 14.83 3.92
C ASP A 138 -10.08 14.29 4.53
N ASP A 139 -11.19 15.00 4.30
CA ASP A 139 -12.49 14.64 4.88
C ASP A 139 -13.01 13.29 4.36
N ASP A 140 -12.78 12.97 3.08
CA ASP A 140 -13.20 11.70 2.48
C ASP A 140 -12.39 10.53 3.05
N GLU A 141 -11.09 10.74 3.24
CA GLU A 141 -10.18 9.78 3.86
C GLU A 141 -10.52 9.55 5.33
N PHE A 142 -10.90 10.61 6.06
CA PHE A 142 -11.40 10.49 7.43
C PHE A 142 -12.70 9.68 7.50
N ILE A 143 -13.66 9.94 6.60
CA ILE A 143 -14.90 9.17 6.52
C ILE A 143 -14.59 7.68 6.28
N ASN A 144 -13.67 7.37 5.37
CA ASN A 144 -13.26 5.99 5.08
C ASN A 144 -12.59 5.31 6.29
N LEU A 145 -11.70 6.02 6.99
CA LEU A 145 -11.07 5.53 8.22
C LEU A 145 -12.10 5.26 9.31
N LYS A 146 -13.04 6.18 9.51
CA LYS A 146 -14.10 6.03 10.51
C LYS A 146 -14.99 4.83 10.21
N GLU A 147 -15.37 4.63 8.94
CA GLU A 147 -16.13 3.45 8.52
C GLU A 147 -15.37 2.15 8.84
N ASN A 148 -14.08 2.09 8.52
CA ASN A 148 -13.27 0.92 8.82
C ASN A 148 -13.15 0.67 10.34
N ALA A 149 -12.94 1.70 11.15
CA ALA A 149 -12.93 1.58 12.61
C ALA A 149 -14.27 1.08 13.17
N LEU A 150 -15.40 1.57 12.64
CA LEU A 150 -16.72 1.12 13.06
C LEU A 150 -17.00 -0.34 12.65
N ILE A 151 -16.50 -0.78 11.49
CA ILE A 151 -16.56 -2.20 11.10
C ILE A 151 -15.74 -3.04 12.08
N ASP A 152 -14.57 -2.55 12.47
CA ASP A 152 -13.70 -3.21 13.46
C ASP A 152 -14.39 -3.36 14.82
N ASP A 153 -15.02 -2.29 15.33
CA ASP A 153 -15.80 -2.33 16.57
C ASP A 153 -16.85 -3.46 16.56
N ARG A 154 -17.54 -3.64 15.41
CA ARG A 154 -18.55 -4.69 15.27
C ARG A 154 -17.92 -6.08 15.10
N ALA A 155 -16.76 -6.18 14.46
CA ALA A 155 -16.00 -7.43 14.38
C ALA A 155 -15.47 -7.86 15.76
N MET A 156 -14.98 -6.92 16.58
CA MET A 156 -14.62 -7.13 17.97
C MET A 156 -15.82 -7.63 18.79
N GLN A 157 -17.00 -7.04 18.61
CA GLN A 157 -18.23 -7.52 19.27
C GLN A 157 -18.58 -8.96 18.87
N ALA A 158 -18.40 -9.32 17.59
CA ALA A 158 -18.60 -10.70 17.13
C ALA A 158 -17.59 -11.67 17.77
N GLY A 159 -16.32 -11.27 17.87
CA GLY A 159 -15.29 -12.02 18.59
C GLY A 159 -15.63 -12.20 20.06
N PHE A 160 -15.97 -11.12 20.75
CA PHE A 160 -16.37 -11.14 22.15
C PHE A 160 -17.56 -12.07 22.41
N ALA A 161 -18.58 -12.03 21.54
CA ALA A 161 -19.75 -12.92 21.63
C ALA A 161 -19.42 -14.41 21.36
N ALA A 162 -18.33 -14.69 20.65
CA ALA A 162 -17.87 -16.06 20.37
C ALA A 162 -17.06 -16.67 21.54
N ILE A 163 -16.55 -15.84 22.46
CA ILE A 163 -15.78 -16.31 23.63
C ILE A 163 -16.69 -17.12 24.56
N LYS A 164 -16.31 -18.38 24.80
CA LYS A 164 -16.89 -19.27 25.81
C LYS A 164 -15.87 -20.32 26.21
N GLU A 165 -15.98 -20.86 27.41
CA GLU A 165 -15.12 -21.96 27.84
C GLU A 165 -15.20 -23.14 26.83
N GLY A 166 -14.05 -23.68 26.46
CA GLY A 166 -13.92 -24.81 25.55
C GLY A 166 -13.85 -24.48 24.06
N VAL A 167 -14.15 -23.25 23.62
CA VAL A 167 -13.86 -22.85 22.22
C VAL A 167 -12.40 -22.59 22.02
N THR A 168 -11.95 -22.81 20.80
CA THR A 168 -10.60 -22.49 20.37
C THR A 168 -10.45 -21.01 20.04
N GLU A 169 -9.22 -20.51 20.13
CA GLU A 169 -8.85 -19.18 19.60
C GLU A 169 -9.23 -19.05 18.12
N LEU A 170 -9.06 -20.12 17.34
CA LEU A 170 -9.44 -20.18 15.93
C LEU A 170 -10.94 -19.95 15.70
N GLU A 171 -11.81 -20.60 16.48
CA GLU A 171 -13.27 -20.40 16.37
C GLU A 171 -13.69 -18.94 16.66
N ILE A 172 -12.99 -18.27 17.59
CA ILE A 172 -13.19 -16.84 17.86
C ILE A 172 -12.72 -16.00 16.65
N GLY A 173 -11.53 -16.30 16.13
CA GLY A 173 -10.98 -15.64 14.94
C GLY A 173 -11.85 -15.80 13.69
N GLU A 174 -12.48 -16.96 13.50
CA GLU A 174 -13.43 -17.21 12.42
C GLU A 174 -14.68 -16.33 12.54
N ALA A 175 -15.20 -16.14 13.76
CA ALA A 175 -16.34 -15.25 13.99
C ALA A 175 -16.02 -13.79 13.61
N ILE A 176 -14.82 -13.31 13.99
CA ILE A 176 -14.31 -11.97 13.65
C ILE A 176 -14.16 -11.83 12.13
N ASN A 177 -13.43 -12.75 11.48
CA ASN A 177 -13.19 -12.68 10.05
C ASN A 177 -14.47 -12.74 9.23
N LYS A 178 -15.42 -13.58 9.64
CA LYS A 178 -16.75 -13.66 9.02
C LYS A 178 -17.50 -12.34 9.12
N HIS A 179 -17.37 -11.62 10.23
CA HIS A 179 -17.99 -10.31 10.40
C HIS A 179 -17.41 -9.28 9.42
N PHE A 180 -16.08 -9.14 9.33
CA PHE A 180 -15.44 -8.28 8.34
C PHE A 180 -15.94 -8.57 6.92
N ILE A 181 -15.96 -9.85 6.53
CA ILE A 181 -16.41 -10.27 5.20
C ILE A 181 -17.87 -9.87 4.95
N SER A 182 -18.74 -10.02 5.96
CA SER A 182 -20.16 -9.66 5.84
C SER A 182 -20.41 -8.16 5.63
N GLU A 183 -19.50 -7.31 6.07
CA GLU A 183 -19.52 -5.84 5.92
C GLU A 183 -18.82 -5.37 4.62
N GLY A 184 -18.36 -6.32 3.79
CA GLY A 184 -17.60 -6.07 2.57
C GLY A 184 -16.15 -5.64 2.82
N ALA A 185 -15.61 -5.89 4.02
CA ALA A 185 -14.22 -5.65 4.35
C ALA A 185 -13.39 -6.93 4.16
N LYS A 186 -12.12 -6.76 3.78
CA LYS A 186 -11.14 -7.84 3.73
C LYS A 186 -10.37 -7.89 5.06
N PRO A 187 -10.40 -9.01 5.82
CA PRO A 187 -9.52 -9.19 6.97
C PRO A 187 -8.05 -8.97 6.58
N GLN A 188 -7.32 -8.21 7.39
CA GLN A 188 -5.88 -7.98 7.20
C GLN A 188 -5.06 -8.86 8.14
N PHE A 189 -5.47 -8.94 9.41
CA PHE A 189 -4.89 -9.78 10.44
C PHE A 189 -5.94 -10.07 11.52
N CYS A 190 -5.71 -11.12 12.31
CA CYS A 190 -6.57 -11.51 13.43
C CYS A 190 -5.76 -12.37 14.40
N ILE A 191 -5.39 -11.80 15.54
CA ILE A 191 -4.68 -12.46 16.63
C ILE A 191 -5.65 -12.64 17.79
N VAL A 192 -5.84 -13.89 18.21
CA VAL A 192 -6.58 -14.26 19.42
C VAL A 192 -5.65 -15.09 20.30
N GLY A 193 -5.24 -14.52 21.43
CA GLY A 193 -4.34 -15.15 22.39
C GLY A 193 -5.02 -15.35 23.74
N SER A 194 -5.31 -16.60 24.10
CA SER A 194 -5.97 -16.96 25.35
C SER A 194 -4.99 -17.44 26.42
N GLY A 195 -5.21 -17.02 27.67
CA GLY A 195 -4.38 -17.37 28.83
C GLY A 195 -2.90 -17.04 28.58
N PRO A 196 -1.97 -18.03 28.65
CA PRO A 196 -0.55 -17.79 28.42
C PRO A 196 -0.22 -17.28 27.01
N ASN A 197 -1.08 -17.54 26.01
CA ASN A 197 -0.83 -17.09 24.64
C ASN A 197 -0.97 -15.57 24.48
N GLY A 198 -1.78 -14.92 25.33
CA GLY A 198 -1.93 -13.47 25.34
C GLY A 198 -0.65 -12.69 25.71
N ALA A 199 0.37 -13.37 26.24
CA ALA A 199 1.67 -12.75 26.53
C ALA A 199 2.57 -12.62 25.29
N PHE A 200 2.24 -13.25 24.17
CA PHE A 200 3.04 -13.21 22.95
C PHE A 200 2.40 -12.25 21.92
N PRO A 201 3.00 -11.07 21.65
CA PRO A 201 2.37 -10.04 20.81
C PRO A 201 2.17 -10.46 19.35
N HIS A 202 2.97 -11.41 18.85
CA HIS A 202 2.80 -11.98 17.51
C HIS A 202 2.35 -13.46 17.57
N HIS A 203 1.51 -13.79 18.55
CA HIS A 203 0.90 -15.11 18.66
C HIS A 203 0.16 -15.47 17.37
N HIS A 204 0.25 -16.73 16.98
CA HIS A 204 -0.54 -17.25 15.87
C HIS A 204 -1.79 -17.92 16.44
N THR A 205 -2.95 -17.28 16.23
CA THR A 205 -4.27 -17.80 16.57
C THR A 205 -4.37 -19.29 16.25
N GLY A 206 -4.66 -20.11 17.26
CA GLY A 206 -4.54 -21.56 17.14
C GLY A 206 -5.65 -22.37 17.79
N ASN A 207 -5.33 -23.63 18.09
CA ASN A 207 -6.30 -24.59 18.61
C ASN A 207 -6.36 -24.63 20.15
N ARG A 208 -5.69 -23.71 20.86
CA ARG A 208 -5.81 -23.64 22.32
C ARG A 208 -7.26 -23.33 22.66
N LYS A 209 -7.84 -24.13 23.57
CA LYS A 209 -9.17 -23.88 24.09
C LYS A 209 -9.12 -22.85 25.21
N VAL A 210 -10.08 -21.95 25.22
CA VAL A 210 -10.30 -20.98 26.29
C VAL A 210 -10.76 -21.72 27.54
N GLU A 211 -10.13 -21.43 28.67
CA GLU A 211 -10.44 -21.98 29.98
C GLU A 211 -11.04 -20.89 30.89
N ASN A 212 -11.78 -21.31 31.92
CA ASN A 212 -12.30 -20.37 32.91
C ASN A 212 -11.15 -19.64 33.62
N GLY A 213 -11.22 -18.30 33.68
CA GLY A 213 -10.18 -17.47 34.28
C GLY A 213 -9.08 -17.00 33.32
N ASP A 214 -9.11 -17.44 32.06
CA ASP A 214 -8.20 -16.91 31.03
C ASP A 214 -8.48 -15.44 30.74
N VAL A 215 -7.40 -14.67 30.59
CA VAL A 215 -7.43 -13.42 29.84
C VAL A 215 -7.39 -13.76 28.35
N VAL A 216 -8.20 -13.08 27.53
CA VAL A 216 -8.19 -13.24 26.07
C VAL A 216 -7.78 -11.91 25.45
N LEU A 217 -6.61 -11.91 24.79
CA LEU A 217 -6.15 -10.81 23.95
C LEU A 217 -6.73 -10.99 22.54
N ILE A 218 -7.28 -9.92 21.99
CA ILE A 218 -7.75 -9.84 20.61
C ILE A 218 -7.09 -8.61 19.98
N ASP A 219 -6.43 -8.82 18.85
CA ASP A 219 -5.78 -7.79 18.04
C ASP A 219 -6.17 -8.03 16.57
N ILE A 220 -6.97 -7.14 16.01
CA ILE A 220 -7.70 -7.36 14.75
C ILE A 220 -7.66 -6.14 13.83
N GLY A 221 -7.81 -6.39 12.54
CA GLY A 221 -7.86 -5.31 11.56
C GLY A 221 -8.43 -5.75 10.22
N GLY A 222 -9.24 -4.88 9.63
CA GLY A 222 -9.88 -5.07 8.34
C GLY A 222 -9.56 -3.95 7.36
N ARG A 223 -9.99 -4.12 6.11
CA ARG A 223 -9.92 -3.06 5.09
C ARG A 223 -11.12 -3.10 4.15
N LYS A 224 -11.82 -1.98 4.07
CA LYS A 224 -12.87 -1.67 3.08
C LYS A 224 -12.46 -0.41 2.32
N GLY A 225 -12.20 -0.56 1.03
CA GLY A 225 -11.60 0.49 0.22
C GLY A 225 -10.11 0.67 0.52
N THR A 226 -9.68 1.90 0.79
CA THR A 226 -8.26 2.27 0.79
C THR A 226 -7.57 2.14 2.15
N PHE A 227 -8.27 2.43 3.25
CA PHE A 227 -7.65 2.51 4.58
C PHE A 227 -7.92 1.26 5.43
N PRO A 228 -6.94 0.76 6.18
CA PRO A 228 -7.15 -0.30 7.16
C PRO A 228 -7.73 0.25 8.48
N SER A 229 -8.32 -0.64 9.26
CA SER A 229 -8.50 -0.51 10.71
C SER A 229 -7.49 -1.38 11.46
N ASP A 230 -7.32 -1.10 12.75
CA ASP A 230 -6.40 -1.75 13.68
C ASP A 230 -6.89 -1.48 15.11
N MET A 231 -7.24 -2.53 15.87
CA MET A 231 -7.78 -2.48 17.24
C MET A 231 -7.14 -3.52 18.16
#